data_AF-A0A944Y4P7-F1
#
_entry.id   AF-A0A944Y4P7-F1
#
_cell.length_a   1.000
_cell.length_b   1.000
_cell.length_c   1.000
_cell.angle_alpha   90.00
_cell.angle_beta   90.00
_cell.angle_gamma   90.00
#
_symmetry.space_group_name_H-M   'P 1'
#
loop_
_entity.id
_entity.type
_entity.pdbx_description
1 polymer ?
#
loop_
_entity_poly.entity_id
_entity_poly.type
_entity_poly.pdbx_seq_one_letter_code
_entity_poly.pdbx_strand_id
1 'polypeptide(L)'
;MKRICWSSDGKGRLHVGRNSYLFSYESLLAKEKKRWSLGLDIPVHGEEILTLDYPQIAAGKYRVKGELYRRLKRELSGGSAKGRSLSNFIRHLSLMIEASSNGQLPVGFKVESSSEKQFRLSARTSSNQWIRLQFSDIGPYGYRKQLFVLREKDFRGQIAEPLKLYFFLSECSSSSTASMK
;
A
#
# COMPACT_ATOMS: atom_id res chain seq x y z
N MET A 1 14.61 -8.02 4.49
CA MET A 1 13.33 -8.01 3.72
C MET A 1 13.54 -7.56 2.26
N LYS A 2 14.38 -8.24 1.48
CA LYS A 2 14.69 -7.86 0.07
C LYS A 2 13.57 -8.16 -0.96
N ARG A 3 12.38 -8.56 -0.49
CA ARG A 3 11.30 -9.08 -1.35
C ARG A 3 10.18 -8.07 -1.61
N ILE A 4 10.25 -6.92 -0.94
CA ILE A 4 9.25 -5.85 -1.05
C ILE A 4 9.80 -4.77 -1.95
N CYS A 5 9.00 -4.33 -2.92
CA CYS A 5 9.40 -3.35 -3.90
C CYS A 5 8.47 -2.15 -3.82
N TRP A 6 9.04 -1.02 -3.42
CA TRP A 6 8.32 0.25 -3.28
C TRP A 6 8.62 1.22 -4.42
N SER A 7 9.69 0.96 -5.17
CA SER A 7 9.94 1.58 -6.46
C SER A 7 9.74 0.51 -7.53
N SER A 8 8.85 0.80 -8.48
CA SER A 8 8.45 -0.14 -9.52
C SER A 8 7.37 0.47 -10.41
N ASP A 9 7.20 -0.11 -11.59
CA ASP A 9 6.11 0.17 -12.51
C ASP A 9 5.33 -1.11 -12.86
N GLY A 10 4.19 -0.94 -13.53
CA GLY A 10 3.44 -2.04 -14.09
C GLY A 10 1.93 -1.84 -14.01
N LYS A 11 1.20 -2.92 -13.70
CA LYS A 11 -0.26 -2.90 -13.57
C LYS A 11 -0.67 -3.09 -12.13
N GLY A 12 -1.76 -2.46 -11.74
CA GLY A 12 -2.31 -2.65 -10.40
C GLY A 12 -3.82 -2.64 -10.36
N ARG A 13 -4.32 -2.93 -9.17
CA ARG A 13 -5.75 -2.92 -8.90
C ARG A 13 -6.01 -2.34 -7.52
N LEU A 14 -6.98 -1.44 -7.42
CA LEU A 14 -7.41 -0.85 -6.16
C LEU A 14 -8.89 -1.19 -5.93
N HIS A 15 -9.18 -1.85 -4.81
CA HIS A 15 -10.55 -2.12 -4.38
C HIS A 15 -10.95 -1.20 -3.24
N VAL A 16 -12.08 -0.53 -3.42
CA VAL A 16 -12.64 0.48 -2.51
C VAL A 16 -14.12 0.21 -2.34
N GLY A 17 -14.48 -0.51 -1.27
CA GLY A 17 -15.83 -1.02 -1.12
C GLY A 17 -16.19 -1.98 -2.26
N ARG A 18 -17.24 -1.65 -3.02
CA ARG A 18 -17.68 -2.42 -4.20
C ARG A 18 -16.96 -2.03 -5.49
N ASN A 19 -16.21 -0.94 -5.48
CA ASN A 19 -15.53 -0.44 -6.67
C ASN A 19 -14.17 -1.12 -6.83
N SER A 20 -13.78 -1.36 -8.08
CA SER A 20 -12.50 -1.95 -8.46
C SER A 20 -11.90 -1.15 -9.61
N TYR A 21 -10.77 -0.52 -9.38
CA TYR A 21 -10.05 0.28 -10.38
C TYR A 21 -8.84 -0.51 -10.86
N LEU A 22 -8.75 -0.75 -12.17
CA LEU A 22 -7.53 -1.21 -12.83
C LEU A 22 -6.70 0.01 -13.23
N PHE A 23 -5.38 -0.10 -13.17
CA PHE A 23 -4.52 1.01 -13.54
C PHE A 23 -3.14 0.54 -14.03
N SER A 24 -2.51 1.37 -14.84
CA SER A 24 -1.05 1.39 -14.98
C SER A 24 -0.47 2.23 -13.84
N TYR A 25 0.73 1.92 -13.35
CA TYR A 25 1.36 2.76 -12.34
C TYR A 25 2.87 2.82 -12.50
N GLU A 26 3.42 3.87 -11.90
CA GLU A 26 4.82 3.99 -11.55
C GLU A 26 4.89 4.43 -10.08
N SER A 27 5.83 3.86 -9.34
CA SER A 27 6.04 4.15 -7.92
C SER A 27 7.51 4.43 -7.66
N LEU A 28 7.76 5.37 -6.76
CA LEU A 28 9.10 5.82 -6.40
C LEU A 28 9.22 6.01 -4.90
N LEU A 29 10.17 5.28 -4.30
CA LEU A 29 10.59 5.46 -2.92
C LEU A 29 11.82 6.37 -2.84
N ALA A 30 11.63 7.62 -2.41
CA ALA A 30 12.71 8.53 -2.06
C ALA A 30 13.05 8.37 -0.56
N LYS A 31 13.90 7.38 -0.25
CA LYS A 31 14.20 6.96 1.13
C LYS A 31 14.71 8.10 2.02
N GLU A 32 15.65 8.90 1.52
CA GLU A 32 16.23 10.04 2.26
C GLU A 32 15.19 11.10 2.60
N LYS A 33 14.25 11.34 1.67
CA LYS A 33 13.16 12.31 1.85
C LYS A 33 11.99 11.73 2.66
N LYS A 34 12.07 10.45 3.07
CA LYS A 34 10.97 9.69 3.68
C LYS A 34 9.65 9.91 2.93
N ARG A 35 9.73 9.76 1.60
CA ARG A 35 8.61 9.98 0.68
C ARG A 35 8.44 8.79 -0.23
N TRP A 36 7.19 8.38 -0.39
CA TRP A 36 6.78 7.43 -1.41
C TRP A 36 5.76 8.10 -2.33
N SER A 37 5.95 7.97 -3.63
CA SER A 37 5.04 8.52 -4.63
C SER A 37 4.53 7.41 -5.52
N LEU A 38 3.28 7.51 -5.93
CA LEU A 38 2.60 6.59 -6.82
C LEU A 38 1.86 7.43 -7.87
N GLY A 39 2.37 7.39 -9.11
CA GLY A 39 1.66 7.87 -10.29
C GLY A 39 0.82 6.74 -10.86
N LEU A 40 -0.41 7.03 -11.25
CA LEU A 40 -1.37 6.07 -11.77
C LEU A 40 -1.98 6.61 -13.05
N ASP A 41 -2.19 5.74 -14.02
CA ASP A 41 -3.09 5.99 -15.15
C ASP A 41 -4.27 5.03 -15.03
N ILE A 42 -5.43 5.60 -14.72
CA ILE A 42 -6.68 4.87 -14.48
C ILE A 42 -7.62 5.14 -15.65
N PRO A 43 -8.10 4.10 -16.37
CA PRO A 43 -9.06 4.28 -17.44
C PRO A 43 -10.25 5.14 -16.98
N VAL A 44 -10.68 6.07 -17.83
CA VAL A 44 -11.76 7.06 -17.58
C VAL A 44 -11.38 8.19 -16.63
N HIS A 45 -10.55 7.95 -15.62
CA HIS A 45 -10.14 8.97 -14.64
C HIS A 45 -8.87 9.73 -15.05
N GLY A 46 -8.05 9.15 -15.93
CA GLY A 46 -6.78 9.72 -16.39
C GLY A 46 -5.66 9.54 -15.38
N GLU A 47 -4.67 10.42 -15.48
CA GLU A 47 -3.49 10.40 -14.63
C GLU A 47 -3.78 10.97 -13.24
N GLU A 48 -3.47 10.19 -12.20
CA GLU A 48 -3.59 10.59 -10.81
C GLU A 48 -2.28 10.35 -10.07
N ILE A 49 -2.00 11.19 -9.07
CA ILE A 49 -0.84 11.02 -8.19
C ILE A 49 -1.32 10.79 -6.76
N LEU A 50 -0.58 9.96 -6.03
CA LEU A 50 -0.60 9.82 -4.59
C LEU A 50 0.81 10.05 -4.06
N THR A 51 0.98 11.03 -3.18
CA THR A 51 2.26 11.26 -2.47
C THR A 51 2.06 11.04 -0.99
N LEU A 52 2.96 10.26 -0.40
CA LEU A 52 2.99 9.92 1.00
C LEU A 52 4.32 10.37 1.61
N ASP A 53 4.27 11.45 2.39
CA ASP A 53 5.39 11.90 3.22
C ASP A 53 5.25 11.30 4.63
N TYR A 54 6.29 10.64 5.15
CA TYR A 54 6.25 9.96 6.45
C TYR A 54 7.49 10.26 7.32
N PRO A 55 7.79 11.54 7.61
CA PRO A 55 9.02 11.92 8.29
C PRO A 55 9.20 11.27 9.68
N GLN A 56 8.10 11.09 10.43
CA GLN A 56 8.09 10.50 11.78
C GLN A 56 6.82 9.65 11.98
N ILE A 57 6.61 8.61 11.16
CA ILE A 57 5.38 7.80 11.22
C ILE A 57 5.22 7.04 12.54
N ALA A 58 6.31 6.68 13.23
CA ALA A 58 6.26 6.13 14.59
C ALA A 58 5.57 7.07 15.60
N ALA A 59 5.75 8.39 15.45
CA ALA A 59 5.07 9.42 16.22
C ALA A 59 3.71 9.83 15.61
N GLY A 60 3.21 9.09 14.61
CA GLY A 60 1.96 9.37 13.92
C GLY A 60 2.03 10.52 12.90
N LYS A 61 3.21 11.06 12.59
CA LYS A 61 3.36 12.19 11.66
C LYS A 61 3.58 11.70 10.23
N TYR A 62 2.54 11.83 9.42
CA TYR A 62 2.56 11.57 7.98
C TYR A 62 1.62 12.55 7.26
N ARG A 63 1.85 12.74 5.95
CA ARG A 63 1.04 13.60 5.10
C ARG A 63 0.76 12.88 3.79
N VAL A 64 -0.49 12.98 3.35
CA VAL A 64 -0.96 12.37 2.10
C VAL A 64 -1.46 13.47 1.20
N LYS A 65 -1.05 13.45 -0.07
CA LYS A 65 -1.46 14.43 -1.09
C LYS A 65 -1.74 13.73 -2.42
N GLY A 66 -2.36 14.47 -3.33
CA GLY A 66 -2.61 14.05 -4.71
C GLY A 66 -4.07 13.72 -5.00
N GLU A 67 -4.41 13.66 -6.30
CA GLU A 67 -5.79 13.54 -6.75
C GLU A 67 -6.43 12.20 -6.39
N LEU A 68 -5.68 11.10 -6.45
CA LEU A 68 -6.17 9.80 -6.04
C LEU A 68 -6.68 9.87 -4.60
N TYR A 69 -5.88 10.43 -3.67
CA TYR A 69 -6.29 10.52 -2.27
C TYR A 69 -7.56 11.36 -2.08
N ARG A 70 -7.67 12.50 -2.78
CA ARG A 70 -8.87 13.35 -2.69
C ARG A 70 -10.09 12.65 -3.25
N ARG A 71 -9.96 11.96 -4.38
CA ARG A 71 -11.03 11.16 -4.97
C ARG A 71 -11.48 10.04 -4.02
N LEU A 72 -10.55 9.23 -3.53
CA LEU A 72 -10.85 8.17 -2.56
C LEU A 72 -11.50 8.71 -1.29
N LYS A 73 -11.02 9.85 -0.78
CA LYS A 73 -11.62 10.52 0.38
C LYS A 73 -13.06 10.94 0.09
N ARG A 74 -13.37 11.46 -1.10
CA ARG A 74 -14.74 11.80 -1.53
C ARG A 74 -15.61 10.55 -1.68
N GLU A 75 -15.13 9.51 -2.36
CA GLU A 75 -15.85 8.25 -2.55
C GLU A 75 -16.18 7.56 -1.22
N LEU A 76 -15.26 7.65 -0.26
CA LEU A 76 -15.41 7.07 1.08
C LEU A 76 -16.04 8.05 2.09
N SER A 77 -16.34 9.29 1.71
CA SER A 77 -16.88 10.31 2.63
C SER A 77 -18.34 10.06 3.04
N GLY A 78 -19.06 9.15 2.38
CA GLY A 78 -20.45 8.79 2.68
C GLY A 78 -20.69 8.08 4.03
N GLY A 79 -19.78 8.21 5.01
CA GLY A 79 -19.92 7.73 6.38
C GLY A 79 -18.62 7.89 7.18
N SER A 80 -18.70 8.39 8.42
CA SER A 80 -17.53 8.67 9.30
C SER A 80 -16.63 7.45 9.57
N ALA A 81 -17.15 6.23 9.42
CA ALA A 81 -16.37 5.00 9.52
C ALA A 81 -15.42 4.79 8.31
N LYS A 82 -15.90 5.04 7.08
CA LYS A 82 -15.15 4.78 5.84
C LYS A 82 -13.96 5.75 5.65
N GLY A 83 -14.13 7.01 6.04
CA GLY A 83 -13.03 7.98 6.03
C GLY A 83 -11.90 7.63 7.01
N ARG A 84 -12.24 7.01 8.14
CA ARG A 84 -11.25 6.47 9.09
C ARG A 84 -10.52 5.25 8.52
N SER A 85 -11.21 4.37 7.81
CA SER A 85 -10.62 3.22 7.12
C SER A 85 -9.52 3.62 6.14
N LEU A 86 -9.75 4.65 5.32
CA LEU A 86 -8.74 5.15 4.37
C LEU A 86 -7.52 5.71 5.10
N SER A 87 -7.74 6.52 6.15
CA SER A 87 -6.66 7.11 6.93
C SER A 87 -5.80 6.03 7.61
N ASN A 88 -6.45 5.00 8.17
CA ASN A 88 -5.77 3.85 8.75
C ASN A 88 -4.99 3.05 7.71
N PHE A 89 -5.58 2.85 6.52
CA PHE A 89 -4.94 2.15 5.41
C PHE A 89 -3.63 2.84 5.03
N ILE A 90 -3.67 4.17 4.82
CA ILE A 90 -2.48 4.95 4.45
C ILE A 90 -1.46 4.99 5.58
N ARG A 91 -1.89 5.17 6.84
CA ARG A 91 -0.99 5.13 8.00
C ARG A 91 -0.20 3.83 8.04
N HIS A 92 -0.89 2.69 7.93
CA HIS A 92 -0.22 1.40 8.04
C HIS A 92 0.61 1.07 6.81
N LEU A 93 0.21 1.54 5.62
CA LEU A 93 1.05 1.46 4.42
C LEU A 93 2.36 2.21 4.66
N SER A 94 2.30 3.40 5.27
CA SER A 94 3.49 4.20 5.64
C SER A 94 4.41 3.45 6.60
N LEU A 95 3.84 2.83 7.65
CA LEU A 95 4.60 2.02 8.60
C LEU A 95 5.28 0.82 7.93
N MET A 96 4.58 0.18 7.00
CA MET A 96 5.15 -0.91 6.20
C MET A 96 6.31 -0.44 5.34
N ILE A 97 6.15 0.68 4.64
CA ILE A 97 7.19 1.27 3.80
C ILE A 97 8.42 1.60 4.65
N GLU A 98 8.26 2.32 5.77
CA GLU A 98 9.38 2.71 6.63
C GLU A 98 10.12 1.47 7.15
N ALA A 99 9.42 0.54 7.80
CA ALA A 99 10.04 -0.62 8.41
C ALA A 99 10.79 -1.46 7.37
N SER A 100 10.13 -1.81 6.27
CA SER A 100 10.73 -2.66 5.24
C SER A 100 11.89 -1.97 4.49
N SER A 101 11.84 -0.64 4.30
CA SER A 101 12.95 0.14 3.73
C SER A 101 14.19 0.15 4.61
N ASN A 102 14.01 -0.07 5.92
CA ASN A 102 15.08 -0.22 6.91
C ASN A 102 15.42 -1.69 7.20
N GLY A 103 14.86 -2.64 6.44
CA GLY A 103 15.09 -4.06 6.61
C GLY A 103 14.41 -4.68 7.83
N GLN A 104 13.51 -3.95 8.49
CA GLN A 104 12.83 -4.33 9.72
C GLN A 104 11.36 -4.69 9.46
N LEU A 105 10.82 -5.59 10.29
CA LEU A 105 9.38 -5.81 10.35
C LEU A 105 8.73 -4.70 11.18
N PRO A 106 7.59 -4.14 10.76
CA PRO A 106 6.88 -3.19 11.60
C PRO A 106 6.37 -3.87 12.88
N VAL A 107 6.38 -3.12 13.98
CA VAL A 107 5.96 -3.62 15.30
C VAL A 107 4.54 -4.18 15.24
N GLY A 108 4.34 -5.35 15.85
CA GLY A 108 3.05 -6.03 15.91
C GLY A 108 2.71 -6.90 14.70
N PHE A 109 3.53 -6.88 13.64
CA PHE A 109 3.39 -7.81 12.52
C PHE A 109 3.99 -9.17 12.85
N LYS A 110 3.26 -10.23 12.48
CA LYS A 110 3.67 -11.62 12.54
C LYS A 110 3.83 -12.17 11.13
N VAL A 111 4.86 -12.99 10.94
CA VAL A 111 5.04 -13.75 9.70
C VAL A 111 4.07 -14.93 9.72
N GLU A 112 3.11 -14.96 8.79
CA GLU A 112 2.16 -16.08 8.65
C GLU A 112 2.73 -17.18 7.73
N SER A 113 3.49 -16.81 6.70
CA SER A 113 4.13 -17.76 5.79
C SER A 113 5.38 -17.14 5.18
N SER A 114 6.46 -17.92 5.05
CA SER A 114 7.68 -17.50 4.36
C SER A 114 8.28 -18.69 3.61
N SER A 115 7.99 -18.78 2.32
CA SER A 115 8.65 -19.67 1.35
C SER A 115 9.31 -18.82 0.27
N GLU A 116 10.12 -19.39 -0.62
CA GLU A 116 10.69 -18.64 -1.75
C GLU A 116 9.62 -17.92 -2.58
N LYS A 117 8.55 -18.65 -2.92
CA LYS A 117 7.48 -18.15 -3.80
C LYS A 117 6.43 -17.29 -3.11
N GLN A 118 6.36 -17.31 -1.77
CA GLN A 118 5.32 -16.60 -1.04
C GLN A 118 5.81 -16.07 0.30
N PHE A 119 5.47 -14.82 0.58
CA PHE A 119 5.70 -14.22 1.88
C PHE A 119 4.44 -13.51 2.36
N ARG A 120 4.03 -13.75 3.60
CA ARG A 120 2.81 -13.17 4.15
C ARG A 120 3.05 -12.69 5.58
N LEU A 121 2.65 -11.45 5.81
CA LEU A 121 2.69 -10.77 7.10
C LEU A 121 1.29 -10.30 7.46
N SER A 122 0.94 -10.37 8.74
CA SER A 122 -0.27 -9.72 9.23
C SER A 122 -0.06 -9.10 10.60
N ALA A 123 -0.85 -8.08 10.91
CA ALA A 123 -0.94 -7.53 12.25
C ALA A 123 -2.40 -7.30 12.61
N ARG A 124 -2.70 -7.50 13.89
CA ARG A 124 -3.93 -6.98 14.47
C ARG A 124 -3.63 -5.60 15.01
N THR A 125 -4.27 -4.58 14.47
CA THR A 125 -3.99 -3.18 14.84
C THR A 125 -4.98 -2.65 15.87
N SER A 126 -6.12 -3.33 16.04
CA SER A 126 -7.08 -3.12 17.13
C SER A 126 -7.98 -4.36 17.29
N SER A 127 -8.92 -4.34 18.24
CA SER A 127 -9.93 -5.39 18.39
C SER A 127 -10.73 -5.65 17.10
N ASN A 128 -10.93 -4.61 16.29
CA ASN A 128 -11.79 -4.65 15.10
C ASN A 128 -11.03 -4.52 13.79
N GLN A 129 -9.70 -4.47 13.80
CA GLN A 129 -8.92 -4.19 12.60
C GLN A 129 -7.74 -5.12 12.47
N TRP A 130 -7.55 -5.62 11.26
CA TRP A 130 -6.33 -6.32 10.89
C TRP A 130 -5.84 -5.88 9.52
N ILE A 131 -4.55 -6.03 9.35
CA ILE A 131 -3.83 -5.67 8.16
C ILE A 131 -3.00 -6.86 7.69
N ARG A 132 -2.87 -6.98 6.38
CA ARG A 132 -2.01 -8.00 5.77
C ARG A 132 -1.27 -7.43 4.60
N LEU A 133 -0.02 -7.85 4.54
CA LEU A 133 0.83 -7.68 3.38
C LEU A 133 1.19 -9.08 2.87
N GLN A 134 1.01 -9.29 1.59
CA GLN A 134 1.33 -10.55 0.93
C GLN A 134 2.13 -10.30 -0.33
N PHE A 135 3.13 -11.16 -0.52
CA PHE A 135 3.94 -11.29 -1.71
C PHE A 135 3.76 -12.69 -2.24
N SER A 136 3.66 -12.80 -3.55
CA SER A 136 3.67 -14.08 -4.23
C SER A 136 4.29 -13.92 -5.61
N ASP A 137 5.19 -14.82 -5.96
CA ASP A 137 5.63 -15.00 -7.33
C ASP A 137 4.47 -15.58 -8.15
N ILE A 138 4.24 -15.03 -9.34
CA ILE A 138 3.19 -15.45 -10.25
C ILE A 138 3.84 -16.00 -11.51
N GLY A 139 3.82 -17.32 -11.64
CA GLY A 139 4.29 -18.01 -12.83
C GLY A 139 5.82 -18.10 -12.94
N PRO A 140 6.32 -18.74 -14.00
CA PRO A 140 7.74 -19.04 -14.17
C PRO A 140 8.56 -17.84 -14.65
N TYR A 141 7.91 -16.77 -15.11
CA TYR A 141 8.56 -15.64 -15.79
C TYR A 141 8.98 -14.49 -14.85
N GLY A 142 9.09 -14.75 -13.55
CA GLY A 142 9.57 -13.77 -12.58
C GLY A 142 8.58 -12.67 -12.18
N TYR A 143 7.34 -12.68 -12.69
CA TYR A 143 6.30 -11.74 -12.25
C TYR A 143 6.01 -11.90 -10.77
N ARG A 144 5.74 -10.79 -10.10
CA ARG A 144 5.41 -10.76 -8.67
C ARG A 144 4.11 -10.02 -8.43
N LYS A 145 3.41 -10.42 -7.39
CA LYS A 145 2.26 -9.72 -6.86
C LYS A 145 2.52 -9.29 -5.44
N GLN A 146 2.37 -8.00 -5.20
CA GLN A 146 2.33 -7.40 -3.88
C GLN A 146 0.88 -6.97 -3.57
N LEU A 147 0.36 -7.45 -2.45
CA LEU A 147 -1.01 -7.21 -2.01
C LEU A 147 -0.99 -6.63 -0.60
N PHE A 148 -1.57 -5.44 -0.47
CA PHE A 148 -1.81 -4.80 0.82
C PHE A 148 -3.31 -4.71 1.10
N VAL A 149 -3.73 -5.21 2.27
CA VAL A 149 -5.14 -5.33 2.64
C VAL A 149 -5.37 -4.78 4.03
N LEU A 150 -6.37 -3.91 4.15
CA LEU A 150 -6.97 -3.55 5.42
C LEU A 150 -8.37 -4.16 5.51
N ARG A 151 -8.62 -4.88 6.61
CA ARG A 151 -9.95 -5.35 6.97
C ARG A 151 -10.36 -4.76 8.30
N GLU A 152 -11.60 -4.32 8.38
CA GLU A 152 -12.22 -3.77 9.57
C GLU A 152 -13.52 -4.51 9.85
N LYS A 153 -13.85 -4.68 11.12
CA LYS A 153 -15.19 -5.07 11.56
C LYS A 153 -16.04 -3.83 11.73
N ASP A 154 -17.29 -3.89 11.30
CA ASP A 154 -18.27 -2.84 11.56
C ASP A 154 -18.75 -2.88 13.03
N PHE A 155 -19.69 -1.99 13.37
CA PHE A 155 -20.26 -1.92 14.72
C PHE A 155 -21.05 -3.17 15.13
N ARG A 156 -21.45 -4.02 14.16
CA ARG A 156 -22.12 -5.30 14.37
C ARG A 156 -21.12 -6.45 14.48
N GLY A 157 -19.83 -6.17 14.42
CA GLY A 157 -18.76 -7.17 14.42
C GLY A 157 -18.62 -7.93 13.10
N GLN A 158 -19.37 -7.56 12.05
CA GLN A 158 -19.27 -8.16 10.72
C GLN A 158 -18.08 -7.59 9.96
N ILE A 159 -17.45 -8.37 9.09
CA ILE A 159 -16.31 -7.92 8.30
C ILE A 159 -16.82 -6.93 7.23
N ALA A 160 -16.45 -5.66 7.36
CA ALA A 160 -16.71 -4.65 6.35
C ALA A 160 -15.91 -4.95 5.07
N GLU A 161 -16.37 -4.38 3.95
CA GLU A 161 -15.67 -4.49 2.67
C GLU A 161 -14.23 -3.97 2.79
N PRO A 162 -13.22 -4.78 2.47
CA PRO A 162 -11.83 -4.43 2.72
C PRO A 162 -11.29 -3.45 1.68
N LEU A 163 -10.41 -2.54 2.10
CA LEU A 163 -9.55 -1.79 1.19
C LEU A 163 -8.39 -2.68 0.76
N LYS A 164 -8.19 -2.84 -0.56
CA LYS A 164 -7.13 -3.69 -1.12
C LYS A 164 -6.37 -2.96 -2.21
N LEU A 165 -5.05 -3.01 -2.17
CA LEU A 165 -4.17 -2.50 -3.20
C LEU A 165 -3.27 -3.62 -3.71
N TYR A 166 -3.31 -3.84 -5.02
CA TYR A 166 -2.56 -4.83 -5.74
C TYR A 166 -1.55 -4.13 -6.64
N PHE A 167 -0.31 -4.60 -6.60
CA PHE A 167 0.72 -4.30 -7.57
C PHE A 167 1.13 -5.61 -8.24
N PHE A 168 1.06 -5.62 -9.57
CA PHE A 168 1.62 -6.67 -10.42
C PHE A 168 2.88 -6.10 -11.04
N LEU A 169 4.00 -6.71 -10.67
CA LEU A 169 5.36 -6.26 -10.92
C LEU A 169 6.00 -7.23 -11.91
N SER A 170 6.58 -6.73 -12.99
CA SER A 170 7.53 -7.50 -13.80
C SER A 170 8.89 -7.53 -13.11
N GLU A 171 9.38 -6.35 -12.69
CA GLU A 171 10.65 -6.18 -12.01
C GLU A 171 10.56 -5.09 -10.92
N CYS A 172 11.50 -5.13 -9.99
CA CYS A 172 11.66 -4.05 -9.02
C CYS A 172 12.66 -3.07 -9.61
N SER A 173 12.28 -1.81 -9.82
CA SER A 173 13.23 -0.82 -10.30
C SER A 173 14.33 -0.70 -9.25
N SER A 174 15.57 -1.07 -9.60
CA SER A 174 16.72 -0.65 -8.81
C SER A 174 16.67 0.88 -8.81
N SER A 175 16.59 1.49 -7.62
CA SER A 175 16.70 2.93 -7.52
C SER A 175 18.05 3.32 -8.09
N SER A 176 18.11 3.68 -9.37
CA SER A 176 19.23 4.42 -9.91
C SER A 176 19.23 5.70 -9.09
N THR A 177 20.29 5.87 -8.31
CA THR A 177 20.65 7.14 -7.74
C THR A 177 20.79 8.11 -8.91
N ALA A 178 19.71 8.80 -9.25
CA ALA A 178 19.78 9.99 -10.06
C ALA A 178 20.60 11.00 -9.25
N SER A 179 21.93 10.94 -9.42
CA SER A 179 22.80 12.06 -9.14
C SER A 179 22.34 13.18 -10.06
N MET A 180 21.45 14.02 -9.54
CA MET A 180 21.32 15.38 -10.05
C MET A 180 22.65 16.06 -9.71
N LYS A 181 23.57 16.05 -10.67
CA LYS A 181 24.64 17.05 -10.77
C LYS A 181 24.04 18.34 -11.30
#